data_AF-A0A833SJZ0-F1
#
_entry.id   AF-A0A833SJZ0-F1
#
_cell.length_a   1.000
_cell.length_b   1.000
_cell.length_c   1.000
_cell.angle_alpha   90.00
_cell.angle_beta   90.00
_cell.angle_gamma   90.00
#
_symmetry.space_group_name_H-M   'P 1'
#
loop_
_entity.id
_entity.type
_entity.pdbx_description
1 polymer ?
#
loop_
_entity_poly.entity_id
_entity_poly.type
_entity_poly.pdbx_seq_one_letter_code
_entity_poly.pdbx_strand_id
1 'polypeptide(L)'
;MRTDRGARIAFTRQHITPIKVVNTRQKTKEEMQEFTEHTRTMLHSGEICLIDDIEAATSTPEEILVWLEQAIDNLYSCLYLSARNLWKESKQLKRQLARAVCIKRSNRYTAQLRQARIVLDQTDINIDDIQVAAGAICWPRWVAFPDTMVEGSCHQKEARKLNAIIAEPPESLQIPDWVEWFMTIIKLWRKTIRTRRNWR
;
A
#
# COMPACT_ATOMS: atom_id res chain seq x y z
N MET A 1 -27.07 -29.68 -6.03
CA MET A 1 -25.68 -30.00 -6.42
C MET A 1 -25.03 -28.74 -6.97
N ARG A 2 -24.23 -28.04 -6.14
CA ARG A 2 -23.44 -26.88 -6.56
C ARG A 2 -22.09 -27.41 -7.05
N THR A 3 -21.76 -27.16 -8.30
CA THR A 3 -20.47 -27.50 -8.87
C THR A 3 -19.38 -26.66 -8.22
N ASP A 4 -18.43 -27.35 -7.59
CA ASP A 4 -17.21 -26.76 -7.03
C ASP A 4 -16.44 -26.03 -8.14
N ARG A 5 -16.43 -24.70 -8.04
CA ARG A 5 -15.66 -23.84 -8.93
C ARG A 5 -14.22 -23.75 -8.42
N GLY A 6 -13.31 -24.29 -9.22
CA GLY A 6 -11.92 -23.83 -9.30
C GLY A 6 -11.05 -24.33 -8.15
N ALA A 7 -10.39 -25.45 -8.39
CA ALA A 7 -9.20 -25.86 -7.65
C ALA A 7 -8.28 -24.65 -7.42
N ARG A 8 -7.98 -24.37 -6.16
CA ARG A 8 -6.96 -23.40 -5.77
C ARG A 8 -5.64 -23.85 -6.40
N ILE A 9 -5.19 -23.16 -7.44
CA ILE A 9 -3.82 -23.33 -7.94
C ILE A 9 -2.90 -22.92 -6.79
N ALA A 10 -2.00 -23.83 -6.40
CA ALA A 10 -1.08 -23.64 -5.29
C ALA A 10 -0.22 -22.40 -5.52
N PHE A 11 -0.09 -21.58 -4.47
CA PHE A 11 0.64 -20.32 -4.41
C PHE A 11 2.18 -20.53 -4.40
N THR A 12 2.67 -21.57 -5.08
CA THR A 12 4.03 -22.11 -4.98
C THR A 12 4.85 -21.88 -6.24
N ARG A 13 4.87 -20.65 -6.75
CA ARG A 13 5.98 -20.16 -7.58
C ARG A 13 6.46 -18.84 -7.00
N GLN A 14 7.68 -18.84 -6.46
CA GLN A 14 8.24 -17.74 -5.67
C GLN A 14 8.48 -16.46 -6.50
N HIS A 15 8.32 -16.51 -7.82
CA HIS A 15 8.60 -15.39 -8.74
C HIS A 15 7.39 -14.88 -9.51
N ILE A 16 6.21 -15.50 -9.40
CA ILE A 16 5.00 -14.98 -10.04
C ILE A 16 4.41 -13.86 -9.17
N THR A 17 4.69 -12.62 -9.55
CA THR A 17 4.03 -11.46 -8.94
C THR A 17 2.66 -11.29 -9.58
N PRO A 18 1.53 -11.52 -8.86
CA PRO A 18 0.22 -11.21 -9.41
C PRO A 18 0.17 -9.71 -9.71
N ILE A 19 -0.44 -9.32 -10.84
CA ILE A 19 -0.81 -7.92 -11.08
C ILE A 19 -1.85 -7.55 -10.03
N LYS A 20 -1.41 -7.03 -8.88
CA LYS A 20 -2.27 -6.74 -7.71
C LYS A 20 -3.37 -5.71 -8.00
N VAL A 21 -3.39 -5.13 -9.20
CA VAL A 21 -4.16 -3.93 -9.54
C VAL A 21 -5.13 -4.15 -10.70
N VAL A 22 -5.03 -5.27 -11.45
CA VAL A 22 -5.97 -5.60 -12.52
C VAL A 22 -6.75 -6.85 -12.15
N ASN A 23 -8.03 -6.68 -11.83
CA ASN A 23 -8.92 -7.81 -11.62
C ASN A 23 -9.36 -8.37 -12.98
N THR A 24 -8.57 -9.29 -13.53
CA THR A 24 -8.86 -9.96 -14.80
C THR A 24 -10.18 -10.73 -14.80
N ARG A 25 -10.74 -11.07 -13.62
CA ARG A 25 -12.08 -11.70 -13.51
C ARG A 25 -13.23 -10.74 -13.78
N GLN A 26 -12.98 -9.44 -13.76
CA GLN A 26 -13.98 -8.39 -14.03
C GLN A 26 -13.84 -7.82 -15.44
N LYS A 27 -12.89 -8.33 -16.23
CA LYS A 27 -12.66 -7.89 -17.61
C LYS A 27 -13.69 -8.50 -18.55
N THR A 28 -14.22 -7.69 -19.46
CA THR A 28 -15.14 -8.16 -20.49
C THR A 28 -14.40 -8.99 -21.54
N LYS A 29 -15.15 -9.69 -22.39
CA LYS A 29 -14.57 -10.48 -23.49
C LYS A 29 -13.79 -9.59 -24.45
N GLU A 30 -14.31 -8.39 -24.71
CA GLU A 30 -13.72 -7.39 -25.59
C GLU A 30 -12.40 -6.87 -25.02
N GLU A 31 -12.34 -6.58 -23.71
CA GLU A 31 -11.09 -6.16 -23.04
C GLU A 31 -10.01 -7.26 -23.06
N MET A 32 -10.41 -8.53 -23.02
CA MET A 32 -9.47 -9.66 -23.13
C MET A 32 -8.99 -9.88 -24.57
N GLN A 33 -9.84 -9.61 -25.56
CA GLN A 33 -9.44 -9.62 -26.98
C GLN A 33 -8.45 -8.48 -27.28
N GLU A 34 -8.72 -7.28 -26.78
CA GLU A 34 -7.81 -6.14 -26.85
C GLU A 34 -6.45 -6.47 -26.22
N PHE A 35 -6.45 -7.11 -25.05
CA PHE A 35 -5.24 -7.59 -24.40
C PHE A 35 -4.43 -8.59 -25.22
N THR A 36 -5.12 -9.51 -25.90
CA THR A 36 -4.48 -10.49 -26.78
C THR A 36 -3.83 -9.80 -27.98
N GLU A 37 -4.53 -8.87 -28.62
CA GLU A 37 -4.00 -8.13 -29.76
C GLU A 37 -2.83 -7.22 -29.37
N HIS A 38 -2.92 -6.57 -28.21
CA HIS A 38 -1.84 -5.74 -27.69
C HIS A 38 -0.58 -6.58 -27.39
N THR A 39 -0.76 -7.73 -26.74
CA THR A 39 0.36 -8.65 -26.46
C THR A 39 1.00 -9.16 -27.75
N ARG A 40 0.19 -9.49 -28.76
CA ARG A 40 0.69 -9.86 -30.09
C ARG A 40 1.52 -8.72 -30.71
N THR A 41 1.01 -7.49 -30.66
CA THR A 41 1.72 -6.31 -31.19
C THR A 41 3.07 -6.13 -30.51
N MET A 42 3.14 -6.25 -29.18
CA MET A 42 4.39 -6.11 -28.43
C MET A 42 5.40 -7.22 -28.71
N LEU A 43 4.94 -8.45 -28.98
CA LEU A 43 5.82 -9.54 -29.44
C LEU A 43 6.40 -9.22 -30.82
N HIS A 44 5.59 -8.69 -31.74
CA HIS A 44 6.05 -8.34 -33.09
C HIS A 44 7.00 -7.15 -33.09
N SER A 45 6.83 -6.19 -32.17
CA SER A 45 7.74 -5.04 -32.03
C SER A 45 9.01 -5.35 -31.24
N GLY A 46 9.10 -6.52 -30.61
CA GLY A 46 10.24 -6.90 -29.75
C GLY A 46 10.26 -6.20 -28.38
N GLU A 47 9.15 -5.57 -27.97
CA GLU A 47 9.02 -4.98 -26.62
C GLU A 47 8.92 -6.04 -25.51
N ILE A 48 8.45 -7.24 -25.87
CA ILE A 48 8.55 -8.45 -25.07
C ILE A 48 9.05 -9.58 -25.96
N CYS A 49 9.83 -10.50 -25.39
CA CYS A 49 10.39 -11.63 -26.10
C CYS A 49 10.17 -12.92 -25.29
N LEU A 50 9.73 -13.96 -25.98
CA LEU A 50 9.76 -15.32 -25.44
C LEU A 50 11.21 -15.82 -25.43
N ILE A 51 11.53 -16.71 -24.49
CA ILE A 51 12.84 -17.38 -24.51
C ILE A 51 12.92 -18.33 -25.71
N ASP A 52 14.14 -18.59 -26.17
CA ASP A 52 14.40 -19.49 -27.28
C ASP A 52 13.96 -20.93 -26.94
N ASP A 53 13.55 -21.68 -27.96
CA ASP A 53 13.17 -23.08 -27.82
C ASP A 53 14.36 -23.95 -27.39
N ILE A 54 14.10 -24.96 -26.56
CA ILE A 54 15.10 -25.96 -26.21
C ILE A 54 15.13 -27.10 -27.23
N GLU A 55 16.34 -27.58 -27.55
CA GLU A 55 16.53 -28.79 -28.34
C GLU A 55 16.29 -30.04 -27.48
N ALA A 56 15.04 -30.47 -27.38
CA ALA A 56 14.66 -31.61 -26.54
C ALA A 56 15.37 -32.93 -26.89
N ALA A 57 15.87 -33.08 -28.13
CA ALA A 57 16.56 -34.28 -28.58
C ALA A 57 18.01 -34.41 -28.06
N THR A 58 18.64 -33.28 -27.73
CA THR A 58 20.06 -33.21 -27.32
C THR A 58 20.22 -32.82 -25.85
N SER A 59 19.15 -32.33 -25.23
CA SER A 59 19.15 -31.84 -23.84
C SER A 59 18.87 -32.95 -22.83
N THR A 60 19.47 -32.86 -21.64
CA THR A 60 19.16 -33.79 -20.54
C THR A 60 17.78 -33.48 -19.92
N PRO A 61 17.16 -34.42 -19.19
CA PRO A 61 15.93 -34.16 -18.46
C PRO A 61 16.00 -32.96 -17.51
N GLU A 62 17.15 -32.74 -16.87
CA GLU A 62 17.39 -31.62 -15.97
C GLU A 62 17.41 -30.28 -16.71
N GLU A 63 18.06 -30.23 -17.88
CA GLU A 63 18.10 -29.03 -18.74
C GLU A 63 16.70 -28.69 -19.26
N ILE A 64 15.91 -29.71 -19.63
CA ILE A 64 14.51 -29.54 -20.03
C ILE A 64 13.68 -28.97 -18.87
N LEU A 65 13.88 -29.46 -17.63
CA LEU A 65 13.16 -28.95 -16.46
C LEU A 65 13.50 -27.48 -16.17
N VAL A 66 14.77 -27.11 -16.22
CA VAL A 66 15.22 -25.72 -16.03
C VAL A 66 14.63 -24.81 -17.10
N TRP A 67 14.65 -25.24 -18.36
CA TRP A 67 14.05 -24.49 -19.45
C TRP A 67 12.54 -24.32 -19.27
N LEU A 68 11.82 -25.37 -18.86
CA LEU A 68 10.38 -25.27 -18.59
C LEU A 68 10.05 -24.28 -17.46
N GLU A 69 10.87 -24.24 -16.41
CA GLU A 69 10.72 -23.26 -15.33
C GLU A 69 10.92 -21.84 -15.86
N GLN A 70 11.99 -21.61 -16.62
CA GLN A 70 12.30 -20.33 -17.25
C GLN A 70 11.24 -19.90 -18.27
N ALA A 71 10.73 -20.82 -19.08
CA ALA A 71 9.70 -20.57 -20.10
C ALA A 71 8.41 -20.07 -19.45
N ILE A 72 8.00 -20.72 -18.36
CA ILE A 72 6.80 -20.33 -17.63
C ILE A 72 6.99 -18.95 -16.98
N ASP A 73 8.15 -18.71 -16.35
CA ASP A 73 8.42 -17.41 -15.71
C ASP A 73 8.53 -16.27 -16.74
N ASN A 74 9.13 -16.55 -17.91
CA ASN A 74 9.15 -15.64 -19.04
C ASN A 74 7.75 -15.34 -19.57
N LEU A 75 6.90 -16.36 -19.75
CA LEU A 75 5.52 -16.20 -20.19
C LEU A 75 4.74 -15.27 -19.25
N TYR A 76 4.85 -15.50 -17.93
CA TYR A 76 4.21 -14.64 -16.94
C TYR A 76 4.75 -13.21 -16.98
N SER A 77 6.05 -13.05 -17.19
CA SER A 77 6.69 -11.73 -17.31
C SER A 77 6.21 -10.96 -18.54
N CYS A 78 6.11 -11.63 -19.68
CA CYS A 78 5.57 -11.05 -20.92
C CYS A 78 4.11 -10.62 -20.75
N LEU A 79 3.26 -11.50 -20.21
CA LEU A 79 1.85 -11.18 -19.94
C LEU A 79 1.71 -10.01 -18.95
N TYR A 80 2.56 -9.97 -17.93
CA TYR A 80 2.60 -8.87 -16.96
C TYR A 80 2.95 -7.54 -17.64
N LEU A 81 3.99 -7.50 -18.45
CA LEU A 81 4.44 -6.29 -19.14
C LEU A 81 3.40 -5.79 -20.13
N SER A 82 2.77 -6.68 -20.89
CA SER A 82 1.66 -6.33 -21.79
C SER A 82 0.48 -5.75 -21.03
N ALA A 83 0.09 -6.37 -19.92
CA ALA A 83 -1.06 -5.92 -19.15
C ALA A 83 -0.78 -4.56 -18.50
N ARG A 84 0.46 -4.37 -18.04
CA ARG A 84 0.94 -3.10 -17.49
C ARG A 84 0.96 -1.99 -18.54
N ASN A 85 1.35 -2.29 -19.78
CA ASN A 85 1.38 -1.31 -20.88
C ASN A 85 -0.02 -0.96 -21.38
N LEU A 86 -0.86 -1.97 -21.65
CA LEU A 86 -2.21 -1.78 -22.17
C LEU A 86 -3.09 -1.04 -21.17
N TRP A 87 -3.28 -1.65 -19.99
CA TRP A 87 -4.24 -1.13 -19.04
C TRP A 87 -3.69 0.03 -18.24
N LYS A 88 -2.38 0.29 -18.34
CA LYS A 88 -1.62 1.28 -17.59
C LYS A 88 -1.90 1.06 -16.10
N GLU A 89 -0.90 0.74 -15.30
CA GLU A 89 -0.96 1.20 -13.91
C GLU A 89 -0.96 2.74 -13.98
N SER A 90 -2.13 3.34 -14.21
CA SER A 90 -2.22 4.75 -14.50
C SER A 90 -1.65 5.45 -13.27
N LYS A 91 -0.84 6.49 -13.47
CA LYS A 91 -0.39 7.34 -12.36
C LYS A 91 -1.60 7.78 -11.51
N GLN A 92 -2.79 7.84 -12.10
CA GLN A 92 -4.07 8.05 -11.45
C GLN A 92 -4.49 6.89 -10.52
N LEU A 93 -4.40 5.61 -10.92
CA LEU A 93 -4.64 4.46 -10.03
C LEU A 93 -3.60 4.37 -8.90
N LYS A 94 -2.31 4.62 -9.20
CA LYS A 94 -1.26 4.70 -8.16
C LYS A 94 -1.53 5.85 -7.17
N ARG A 95 -1.91 7.03 -7.66
CA ARG A 95 -2.31 8.18 -6.84
C ARG A 95 -3.58 7.88 -6.04
N GLN A 96 -4.58 7.23 -6.62
CA GLN A 96 -5.81 6.84 -5.94
C GLN A 96 -5.54 5.80 -4.84
N LEU A 97 -4.69 4.80 -5.10
CA LEU A 97 -4.28 3.82 -4.10
C LEU A 97 -3.45 4.47 -3.00
N ALA A 98 -2.46 5.29 -3.33
CA ALA A 98 -1.68 6.05 -2.36
C ALA A 98 -2.58 6.96 -1.51
N ARG A 99 -3.55 7.63 -2.14
CA ARG A 99 -4.57 8.43 -1.46
C ARG A 99 -5.43 7.57 -0.53
N ALA A 100 -5.93 6.43 -1.00
CA ALA A 100 -6.76 5.51 -0.21
C ALA A 100 -5.98 4.95 0.99
N VAL A 101 -4.71 4.57 0.82
CA VAL A 101 -3.82 4.13 1.90
C VAL A 101 -3.58 5.26 2.89
N CYS A 102 -3.29 6.49 2.42
CA CYS A 102 -3.16 7.65 3.28
C CYS A 102 -4.45 7.97 4.05
N ILE A 103 -5.63 7.79 3.43
CA ILE A 103 -6.94 7.92 4.10
C ILE A 103 -7.06 6.87 5.21
N LYS A 104 -6.87 5.59 4.90
CA LYS A 104 -6.95 4.50 5.88
C LYS A 104 -6.00 4.72 7.06
N ARG A 105 -4.73 5.09 6.80
CA ARG A 105 -3.74 5.37 7.85
C ARG A 105 -4.15 6.55 8.75
N SER A 106 -4.66 7.62 8.16
CA SER A 106 -5.15 8.77 8.94
C SER A 106 -6.42 8.45 9.75
N ASN A 107 -7.30 7.59 9.22
CA ASN A 107 -8.48 7.13 9.95
C ASN A 107 -8.09 6.21 11.11
N ARG A 108 -7.12 5.31 10.90
CA ARG A 108 -6.53 4.48 11.98
C ARG A 108 -6.01 5.36 13.11
N TYR A 109 -5.22 6.38 12.77
CA TYR A 109 -4.71 7.32 13.76
C TYR A 109 -5.84 8.07 14.49
N THR A 110 -6.88 8.50 13.76
CA THR A 110 -8.06 9.13 14.37
C THR A 110 -8.75 8.21 15.37
N ALA A 111 -8.79 6.89 15.09
CA ALA A 111 -9.30 5.90 16.02
C ALA A 111 -8.37 5.71 17.23
N GLN A 112 -7.05 5.63 17.02
CA GLN A 112 -6.06 5.52 18.11
C GLN A 112 -6.14 6.71 19.07
N LEU A 113 -6.23 7.94 18.56
CA LEU A 113 -6.43 9.12 19.42
C LEU A 113 -7.75 9.12 20.19
N ARG A 114 -8.82 8.55 19.61
CA ARG A 114 -10.08 8.39 20.34
C ARG A 114 -9.92 7.40 21.49
N GLN A 115 -9.21 6.30 21.26
CA GLN A 115 -8.90 5.32 22.30
C GLN A 115 -8.01 5.91 23.39
N ALA A 116 -6.95 6.63 23.01
CA ALA A 116 -6.10 7.33 23.97
C ALA A 116 -6.91 8.31 24.82
N ARG A 117 -7.85 9.05 24.22
CA ARG A 117 -8.75 9.93 24.97
C ARG A 117 -9.64 9.17 25.96
N ILE A 118 -10.18 8.01 25.58
CA ILE A 118 -10.99 7.18 26.48
C ILE A 118 -10.16 6.75 27.70
N VAL A 119 -8.89 6.39 27.48
CA VAL A 119 -7.95 6.05 28.56
C VAL A 119 -7.74 7.28 29.47
N LEU A 120 -7.45 8.46 28.91
CA LEU A 120 -7.25 9.72 29.65
C LEU A 120 -8.47 10.17 30.47
N ASP A 121 -9.68 9.75 30.09
CA ASP A 121 -10.93 10.08 30.79
C ASP A 121 -11.20 9.10 31.97
N GLN A 122 -10.34 8.10 32.22
CA GLN A 122 -10.45 7.17 33.36
C GLN A 122 -9.96 7.79 34.67
N THR A 123 -10.60 7.44 35.79
CA THR A 123 -10.30 7.98 37.13
C THR A 123 -9.00 7.47 37.75
N ASP A 124 -8.57 6.26 37.40
CA ASP A 124 -7.41 5.58 38.00
C ASP A 124 -6.28 5.34 36.98
N ILE A 125 -6.01 6.32 36.13
CA ILE A 125 -5.03 6.20 35.07
C ILE A 125 -3.59 6.18 35.62
N ASN A 126 -2.79 5.20 35.21
CA ASN A 126 -1.35 5.18 35.49
C ASN A 126 -0.57 5.90 34.38
N ILE A 127 0.55 6.53 34.74
CA ILE A 127 1.43 7.16 33.77
C ILE A 127 2.00 6.17 32.75
N ASP A 128 2.29 4.94 33.18
CA ASP A 128 2.79 3.90 32.28
C ASP A 128 1.78 3.61 31.15
N ASP A 129 0.48 3.59 31.47
CA ASP A 129 -0.58 3.38 30.49
C ASP A 129 -0.64 4.52 29.47
N ILE A 130 -0.41 5.76 29.92
CA ILE A 130 -0.37 6.94 29.06
C ILE A 130 0.84 6.90 28.13
N GLN A 131 2.01 6.55 28.66
CA GLN A 131 3.26 6.43 27.87
C GLN A 131 3.17 5.29 26.85
N VAL A 132 2.60 4.14 27.24
CA VAL A 132 2.33 3.03 26.33
C VAL A 132 1.35 3.44 25.25
N ALA A 133 0.26 4.16 25.60
CA ALA A 133 -0.67 4.69 24.61
C ALA A 133 -0.01 5.67 23.65
N ALA A 134 0.92 6.51 24.13
CA ALA A 134 1.67 7.46 23.31
C ALA A 134 2.58 6.73 22.30
N GLY A 135 3.32 5.71 22.76
CA GLY A 135 4.20 4.89 21.93
C GLY A 135 3.45 3.99 20.93
N ALA A 136 2.23 3.57 21.25
CA ALA A 136 1.40 2.72 20.39
C ALA A 136 0.78 3.46 19.18
N ILE A 137 0.83 4.78 19.16
CA ILE A 137 0.24 5.59 18.09
C ILE A 137 1.07 5.47 16.81
N CYS A 138 0.43 5.02 15.73
CA CYS A 138 1.08 4.86 14.44
C CYS A 138 0.94 6.14 13.61
N TRP A 139 1.94 7.02 13.69
CA TRP A 139 1.95 8.30 12.99
C TRP A 139 1.94 8.16 11.45
N PRO A 140 1.09 8.91 10.73
CA PRO A 140 1.18 8.97 9.27
C PRO A 140 2.54 9.51 8.81
N ARG A 141 3.04 9.01 7.68
CA ARG A 141 4.36 9.42 7.14
C ARG A 141 4.53 10.93 7.01
N TRP A 142 3.48 11.65 6.60
CA TRP A 142 3.53 13.10 6.45
C TRP A 142 3.55 13.87 7.79
N VAL A 143 3.19 13.23 8.91
CA VAL A 143 3.40 13.78 10.26
C VAL A 143 4.78 13.39 10.79
N ALA A 144 5.22 12.15 10.55
CA ALA A 144 6.53 11.69 10.99
C ALA A 144 7.70 12.36 10.24
N PHE A 145 7.49 12.67 8.96
CA PHE A 145 8.50 13.27 8.07
C PHE A 145 7.88 14.45 7.30
N PRO A 146 7.58 15.57 7.97
CA PRO A 146 6.86 16.69 7.37
C PRO A 146 7.66 17.37 6.25
N ASP A 147 8.99 17.27 6.23
CA ASP A 147 9.83 17.85 5.17
C ASP A 147 9.82 17.06 3.86
N THR A 148 9.26 15.85 3.87
CA THR A 148 9.01 15.08 2.64
C THR A 148 7.72 15.51 1.93
N MET A 149 6.98 16.46 2.51
CA MET A 149 5.75 17.00 1.93
C MET A 149 6.06 18.03 0.85
N VAL A 150 5.16 18.15 -0.13
CA VAL A 150 5.24 19.21 -1.15
C VAL A 150 5.12 20.58 -0.46
N GLU A 151 6.03 21.48 -0.79
CA GLU A 151 6.05 22.84 -0.27
C GLU A 151 4.75 23.58 -0.60
N GLY A 152 4.24 24.35 0.37
CA GLY A 152 2.97 25.08 0.23
C GLY A 152 1.72 24.19 0.37
N SER A 153 1.88 22.89 0.64
CA SER A 153 0.72 22.03 0.92
C SER A 153 -0.05 22.53 2.15
N CYS A 154 -1.38 22.48 2.05
CA CYS A 154 -2.32 23.08 3.02
C CYS A 154 -2.27 22.52 4.46
N HIS A 155 -1.41 21.54 4.71
CA HIS A 155 -1.23 20.87 6.00
C HIS A 155 0.25 20.77 6.40
N GLN A 156 1.18 21.33 5.62
CA GLN A 156 2.62 21.33 5.94
C GLN A 156 2.87 21.99 7.30
N LYS A 157 2.25 23.15 7.53
CA LYS A 157 2.39 23.93 8.77
C LYS A 157 1.90 23.14 9.97
N GLU A 158 0.71 22.55 9.88
CA GLU A 158 0.12 21.74 10.94
C GLU A 158 0.87 20.41 11.16
N ALA A 159 1.37 19.78 10.09
CA ALA A 159 2.18 18.58 10.17
C ALA A 159 3.49 18.82 10.91
N ARG A 160 4.19 19.93 10.61
CA ARG A 160 5.40 20.34 11.33
C ARG A 160 5.13 20.62 12.81
N LYS A 161 4.01 21.30 13.12
CA LYS A 161 3.60 21.54 14.52
C LYS A 161 3.32 20.25 15.28
N LEU A 162 2.60 19.32 14.65
CA LEU A 162 2.36 18.00 15.24
C LEU A 162 3.69 17.28 15.45
N ASN A 163 4.56 17.23 14.44
CA ASN A 163 5.86 16.58 14.51
C ASN A 163 6.72 17.11 15.68
N ALA A 164 6.80 18.44 15.84
CA ALA A 164 7.56 19.06 16.93
C ALA A 164 7.07 18.60 18.31
N ILE A 165 5.76 18.61 18.53
CA ILE A 165 5.16 18.19 19.81
C ILE A 165 5.37 16.69 20.05
N ILE A 166 5.32 15.86 19.00
CA ILE A 166 5.51 14.41 19.11
C ILE A 166 6.96 14.06 19.39
N ALA A 167 7.89 14.81 18.81
CA ALA A 167 9.33 14.62 18.99
C ALA A 167 9.79 14.97 20.42
N GLU A 168 9.03 15.83 21.11
CA GLU A 168 9.30 16.30 22.46
C GLU A 168 8.14 15.92 23.40
N PRO A 169 8.00 14.62 23.77
CA PRO A 169 7.07 14.22 24.83
C PRO A 169 7.50 14.80 26.18
N PRO A 170 6.58 14.92 27.16
CA PRO A 170 6.93 15.43 28.48
C PRO A 170 7.97 14.54 29.16
N GLU A 171 9.00 15.17 29.73
CA GLU A 171 10.02 14.47 30.54
C GLU A 171 9.53 14.16 31.96
N SER A 172 8.49 14.87 32.41
CA SER A 172 7.94 14.70 33.75
C SER A 172 7.17 13.39 33.89
N LEU A 173 7.15 12.85 35.11
CA LEU A 173 6.29 11.72 35.47
C LEU A 173 4.92 12.17 35.98
N GLN A 174 4.50 13.40 35.67
CA GLN A 174 3.25 13.97 36.14
C GLN A 174 2.15 13.71 35.12
N ILE A 175 1.09 13.01 35.55
CA ILE A 175 -0.09 12.72 34.70
C ILE A 175 -0.67 13.99 34.05
N PRO A 176 -0.81 15.13 34.75
CA PRO A 176 -1.34 16.36 34.13
C PRO A 176 -0.56 16.81 32.88
N ASP A 177 0.76 16.72 32.90
CA ASP A 177 1.61 17.17 31.78
C ASP A 177 1.41 16.29 30.54
N TRP A 178 1.29 14.98 30.76
CA TRP A 178 0.98 14.01 29.71
C TRP A 178 -0.44 14.18 29.16
N VAL A 179 -1.42 14.46 30.03
CA VAL A 179 -2.80 14.75 29.62
C VAL A 179 -2.86 16.01 28.76
N GLU A 180 -2.16 17.08 29.17
CA GLU A 180 -2.10 18.34 28.42
C GLU A 180 -1.44 18.14 27.05
N TRP A 181 -0.33 17.41 27.00
CA TRP A 181 0.36 17.05 25.77
C TRP A 181 -0.56 16.29 24.80
N PHE A 182 -1.26 15.26 25.29
CA PHE A 182 -2.22 14.49 24.50
C PHE A 182 -3.39 15.33 23.99
N MET A 183 -3.96 16.18 24.84
CA MET A 183 -5.08 17.04 24.47
C MET A 183 -4.69 18.07 23.41
N THR A 184 -3.45 18.59 23.49
CA THR A 184 -2.86 19.46 22.48
C THR A 184 -2.75 18.75 21.13
N ILE A 185 -2.21 17.53 21.11
CA ILE A 185 -2.14 16.68 19.91
C ILE A 185 -3.54 16.42 19.33
N ILE A 186 -4.49 16.02 20.16
CA ILE A 186 -5.86 15.72 19.72
C ILE A 186 -6.51 16.96 19.07
N LYS A 187 -6.34 18.13 19.67
CA LYS A 187 -6.86 19.39 19.14
C LYS A 187 -6.23 19.75 17.79
N LEU A 188 -4.89 19.68 17.69
CA LEU A 188 -4.16 19.96 16.45
C LEU A 188 -4.51 18.95 15.35
N TRP A 189 -4.63 17.67 15.68
CA TRP A 189 -5.03 16.65 14.73
C TRP A 189 -6.44 16.90 14.15
N ARG A 190 -7.41 17.21 15.02
CA ARG A 190 -8.78 17.53 14.59
C ARG A 190 -8.81 18.68 13.60
N LYS A 191 -8.02 19.73 13.85
CA LYS A 191 -7.86 20.86 12.93
C LYS A 191 -7.27 20.40 11.59
N THR A 192 -6.19 19.63 11.63
CA THR A 192 -5.45 19.15 10.45
C THR A 192 -6.32 18.26 9.56
N ILE A 193 -7.08 17.33 10.16
CA ILE A 193 -7.99 16.44 9.40
C ILE A 193 -9.21 17.16 8.85
N ARG A 194 -9.72 18.20 9.53
CA ARG A 194 -10.81 19.02 8.98
C ARG A 194 -10.37 19.71 7.69
N THR A 195 -9.17 20.30 7.65
CA THR A 195 -8.57 20.87 6.44
C THR A 195 -8.42 19.84 5.33
N ARG A 196 -8.11 18.58 5.68
CA ARG A 196 -8.00 17.47 4.72
C ARG A 196 -9.33 17.03 4.10
N ARG A 197 -10.46 17.12 4.81
CA ARG A 197 -11.77 16.74 4.25
C ARG A 197 -12.21 17.60 3.07
N ASN A 198 -11.62 18.77 2.91
CA ASN A 198 -11.86 19.68 1.78
C ASN A 198 -11.11 19.26 0.50
N TRP A 199 -10.40 18.14 0.50
CA TRP A 199 -9.69 17.60 -0.66
C TRP A 199 -10.64 16.92 -1.67
N ARG A 200 -11.76 17.54 -2.02
CA ARG A 200 -12.53 17.11 -3.20
C ARG A 200 -11.74 17.48 -4.45
#